data_AF-A0A3G8XHU3-F1
#
_entry.id   AF-A0A3G8XHU3-F1
#
_cell.length_a   1.000
_cell.length_b   1.000
_cell.length_c   1.000
_cell.angle_alpha   90.00
_cell.angle_beta   90.00
_cell.angle_gamma   90.00
#
_symmetry.space_group_name_H-M   'P 1'
#
loop_
_entity.id
_entity.type
_entity.pdbx_description
1 polymer ?
#
loop_
_entity_poly.entity_id
_entity_poly.type
_entity_poly.pdbx_seq_one_letter_code
_entity_poly.pdbx_strand_id
1 'polypeptide(L)'
;MKRLSLIIFLLICHVMGAQSLKEFRALIKQSEKSEKASKSLIEKSTAAYVETKEPIYGGFMAVGNFFMAKHTFNPIKKISYFNQGKRTLENAVKAEPHNIEIRLMRLITQENIPNILGYHQHIKEDRAFIRKEYQKIEDRDLKNFVIDYLKL
;
A
#
# COMPACT_ATOMS: atom_id res chain seq x y z
N MET A 1 23.31 15.82 27.85
CA MET A 1 23.06 14.36 27.69
C MET A 1 21.59 14.01 27.40
N LYS A 2 20.60 14.58 28.11
CA LYS A 2 19.17 14.28 27.86
C LYS A 2 18.68 14.61 26.43
N ARG A 3 19.12 15.73 25.84
CA ARG A 3 18.77 16.13 24.46
C ARG A 3 19.41 15.25 23.37
N LEU A 4 20.63 14.75 23.61
CA LEU A 4 21.34 13.87 22.67
C LEU A 4 20.71 12.46 22.67
N SER A 5 20.32 11.98 23.85
CA SER A 5 19.59 10.71 24.01
C SER A 5 18.22 10.71 23.31
N LEU A 6 17.52 11.85 23.31
CA LEU A 6 16.22 12.01 22.65
C LEU A 6 16.34 11.97 21.11
N ILE A 7 17.39 12.58 20.56
CA ILE A 7 17.67 12.59 19.11
C ILE A 7 18.03 11.18 18.63
N ILE A 8 18.83 10.45 19.40
CA ILE A 8 19.21 9.06 19.09
C ILE A 8 17.97 8.14 19.12
N PHE A 9 17.07 8.32 20.09
CA PHE A 9 15.84 7.53 20.17
C PHE A 9 14.90 7.78 18.98
N LEU A 10 14.72 9.05 18.58
CA LEU A 10 13.91 9.43 17.41
C LEU A 10 14.44 8.85 16.09
N LEU A 11 15.75 8.80 15.92
CA LEU A 11 16.40 8.20 14.75
C LEU A 11 16.19 6.69 14.67
N ILE A 12 16.25 5.98 15.81
CA ILE A 12 16.06 4.52 15.84
C ILE A 12 14.61 4.15 15.47
N CYS A 13 13.61 4.89 15.97
CA CYS A 13 12.21 4.65 15.60
C CYS A 13 11.92 4.85 14.10
N HIS A 14 12.50 5.88 13.48
CA HIS A 14 12.33 6.11 12.04
C HIS A 14 12.91 4.98 11.18
N VAL A 15 14.07 4.44 11.57
CA VAL A 15 14.71 3.32 10.85
C VAL A 15 13.87 2.04 10.95
N MET A 16 13.26 1.78 12.10
CA MET A 16 12.38 0.60 12.28
C MET A 16 11.11 0.70 11.42
N GLY A 17 10.51 1.88 11.30
CA GLY A 17 9.33 2.10 10.45
C GLY A 17 9.62 1.91 8.96
N ALA A 18 10.73 2.44 8.45
CA ALA A 18 11.10 2.25 7.04
C ALA A 18 11.39 0.77 6.71
N GLN A 19 12.03 0.05 7.64
CA GLN A 19 12.31 -1.38 7.47
C GLN A 19 11.02 -2.22 7.45
N SER A 20 10.02 -1.88 8.27
CA SER A 20 8.74 -2.60 8.28
C SER A 20 7.97 -2.42 6.97
N LEU A 21 7.90 -1.20 6.43
CA LEU A 21 7.22 -0.92 5.16
C LEU A 21 7.85 -1.65 3.97
N LYS A 22 9.18 -1.78 3.95
CA LYS A 22 9.90 -2.57 2.94
C LYS A 22 9.45 -4.03 2.91
N GLU A 23 9.20 -4.64 4.07
CA GLU A 23 8.68 -6.01 4.14
C GLU A 23 7.29 -6.13 3.52
N PHE A 24 6.41 -5.15 3.75
CA PHE A 24 5.08 -5.12 3.14
C PHE A 24 5.13 -4.98 1.61
N ARG A 25 6.04 -4.15 1.07
CA ARG A 25 6.25 -4.02 -0.37
C ARG A 25 6.78 -5.32 -0.99
N ALA A 26 7.66 -6.03 -0.29
CA ALA A 26 8.12 -7.35 -0.71
C ALA A 26 6.95 -8.37 -0.74
N LEU A 27 6.05 -8.30 0.24
CA LEU A 27 4.84 -9.13 0.27
C LEU A 27 3.86 -8.77 -0.86
N ILE A 28 3.70 -7.51 -1.25
CA ILE A 28 2.92 -7.11 -2.44
C ILE A 28 3.44 -7.85 -3.67
N LYS A 29 4.75 -7.79 -3.93
CA LYS A 29 5.38 -8.44 -5.10
C LYS A 29 5.14 -9.95 -5.12
N GLN A 30 5.21 -10.61 -3.95
CA GLN A 30 4.94 -12.04 -3.83
C GLN A 30 3.44 -12.39 -3.98
N SER A 31 2.57 -11.51 -3.49
CA SER A 31 1.11 -11.70 -3.50
C SER A 31 0.54 -11.77 -4.91
N GLU A 32 1.20 -11.17 -5.90
CA GLU A 32 0.77 -11.29 -7.29
C GLU A 32 0.66 -12.74 -7.78
N LYS A 33 1.52 -13.63 -7.28
CA LYS A 33 1.65 -15.02 -7.71
C LYS A 33 1.28 -16.05 -6.63
N SER A 34 1.01 -15.60 -5.40
CA SER A 34 0.80 -16.49 -4.26
C SER A 34 -0.36 -16.06 -3.38
N GLU A 35 -1.38 -16.92 -3.30
CA GLU A 35 -2.49 -16.75 -2.35
C GLU A 35 -1.99 -16.74 -0.89
N LYS A 36 -0.99 -17.58 -0.57
CA LYS A 36 -0.38 -17.60 0.78
C LYS A 36 0.26 -16.26 1.12
N ALA A 37 0.99 -15.65 0.19
CA ALA A 37 1.56 -14.33 0.39
C ALA A 37 0.47 -13.25 0.55
N SER A 38 -0.63 -13.38 -0.20
CA SER A 38 -1.78 -12.47 -0.10
C SER A 38 -2.44 -12.55 1.29
N LYS A 39 -2.63 -13.75 1.83
CA LYS A 39 -3.11 -13.95 3.21
C LYS A 39 -2.16 -13.36 4.24
N SER A 40 -0.86 -13.62 4.10
CA SER A 40 0.15 -13.07 5.00
C SER A 40 0.20 -11.54 4.96
N LEU A 41 0.05 -10.94 3.78
CA LEU A 41 -0.05 -9.50 3.62
C LEU A 41 -1.25 -8.94 4.40
N ILE A 42 -2.43 -9.54 4.26
CA ILE A 42 -3.64 -9.14 5.00
C ILE A 42 -3.43 -9.29 6.51
N GLU A 43 -2.94 -10.44 6.97
CA GLU A 43 -2.77 -10.73 8.40
C GLU A 43 -1.78 -9.75 9.05
N LYS A 44 -0.59 -9.59 8.47
CA LYS A 44 0.45 -8.70 9.01
C LYS A 44 0.02 -7.24 8.99
N SER A 45 -0.63 -6.79 7.92
CA SER A 45 -1.08 -5.40 7.80
C SER A 45 -2.26 -5.12 8.72
N THR A 46 -3.14 -6.10 8.96
CA THR A 46 -4.20 -6.01 9.97
C THR A 46 -3.62 -5.87 11.37
N ALA A 47 -2.64 -6.69 11.73
CA ALA A 47 -1.98 -6.61 13.04
C ALA A 47 -1.31 -5.23 13.24
N ALA A 48 -0.53 -4.78 12.26
CA ALA A 48 0.12 -3.47 12.29
C ALA A 48 -0.90 -2.32 12.37
N TYR A 49 -2.01 -2.41 11.63
CA TYR A 49 -3.09 -1.41 11.70
C TYR A 49 -3.76 -1.40 13.08
N VAL A 50 -3.99 -2.56 13.69
CA VAL A 50 -4.58 -2.64 15.03
C VAL A 50 -3.71 -1.94 16.07
N GLU A 51 -2.40 -2.12 15.98
CA GLU A 51 -1.41 -1.54 16.89
C GLU A 51 -1.21 -0.02 16.68
N THR A 52 -1.04 0.41 15.43
CA THR A 52 -0.60 1.78 15.11
C THR A 52 -1.73 2.72 14.70
N LYS A 53 -2.83 2.17 14.18
CA LYS A 53 -3.92 2.90 13.49
C LYS A 53 -3.49 3.67 12.23
N GLU A 54 -2.27 3.45 11.73
CA GLU A 54 -1.77 4.17 10.56
C GLU A 54 -2.47 3.72 9.26
N PRO A 55 -3.07 4.63 8.49
CA PRO A 55 -3.77 4.32 7.23
C PRO A 55 -2.96 3.53 6.20
N ILE A 56 -1.62 3.66 6.19
CA ILE A 56 -0.74 2.93 5.27
C ILE A 56 -0.92 1.42 5.38
N TYR A 57 -1.08 0.88 6.59
CA TYR A 57 -1.35 -0.55 6.79
C TYR A 57 -2.73 -0.96 6.28
N GLY A 58 -3.71 -0.05 6.35
CA GLY A 58 -4.99 -0.24 5.65
C GLY A 58 -4.80 -0.37 4.14
N GLY A 59 -3.93 0.44 3.54
CA GLY A 59 -3.56 0.33 2.12
C GLY A 59 -2.97 -1.04 1.76
N PHE A 60 -2.01 -1.54 2.54
CA PHE A 60 -1.44 -2.88 2.34
C PHE A 60 -2.48 -3.99 2.48
N MET A 61 -3.34 -3.89 3.50
CA MET A 61 -4.45 -4.82 3.72
C MET A 61 -5.39 -4.84 2.50
N ALA A 62 -5.67 -3.68 1.91
CA ALA A 62 -6.50 -3.59 0.72
C ALA A 62 -5.87 -4.29 -0.48
N VAL A 63 -4.57 -4.06 -0.73
CA VAL A 63 -3.83 -4.73 -1.82
C VAL A 63 -3.87 -6.25 -1.66
N GLY A 64 -3.70 -6.76 -0.44
CA GLY A 64 -3.86 -8.18 -0.15
C GLY A 64 -5.25 -8.71 -0.52
N ASN A 65 -6.32 -7.96 -0.21
CA ASN A 65 -7.68 -8.33 -0.60
C ASN A 65 -7.87 -8.35 -2.12
N PHE A 66 -7.30 -7.40 -2.87
CA PHE A 66 -7.35 -7.45 -4.34
C PHE A 66 -6.65 -8.68 -4.91
N PHE A 67 -5.51 -9.09 -4.34
CA PHE A 67 -4.87 -10.34 -4.73
C PHE A 67 -5.68 -11.59 -4.33
N MET A 68 -6.36 -11.57 -3.18
CA MET A 68 -7.31 -12.65 -2.83
C MET A 68 -8.45 -12.76 -3.86
N ALA A 69 -8.96 -11.63 -4.36
CA ALA A 69 -9.94 -11.63 -5.44
C ALA A 69 -9.38 -12.21 -6.76
N LYS A 70 -8.10 -11.96 -7.07
CA LYS A 70 -7.39 -12.56 -8.20
C LYS A 70 -7.32 -14.08 -8.06
N HIS A 71 -6.85 -14.58 -6.91
CA HIS A 71 -6.55 -16.00 -6.68
C HIS A 71 -7.78 -16.89 -6.47
N THR A 72 -8.85 -16.37 -5.84
CA THR A 72 -10.01 -17.22 -5.51
C THR A 72 -10.81 -17.58 -6.77
N PHE A 73 -11.28 -18.84 -6.89
CA PHE A 73 -12.14 -19.26 -8.00
C PHE A 73 -13.62 -18.94 -7.80
N ASN A 74 -14.06 -18.74 -6.56
CA ASN A 74 -15.47 -18.51 -6.23
C ASN A 74 -15.89 -17.06 -6.58
N PRO A 75 -16.82 -16.82 -7.51
CA PRO A 75 -17.20 -15.47 -7.93
C PRO A 75 -17.75 -14.57 -6.81
N ILE A 76 -18.51 -15.15 -5.87
CA ILE A 76 -19.06 -14.41 -4.72
C ILE A 76 -17.90 -13.94 -3.83
N LYS A 77 -16.93 -14.83 -3.58
CA LYS A 77 -15.72 -14.46 -2.81
C LYS A 77 -14.88 -13.43 -3.55
N LYS A 78 -14.72 -13.55 -4.88
CA LYS A 78 -14.01 -12.54 -5.70
C LYS A 78 -14.59 -11.14 -5.48
N ILE A 79 -15.92 -11.01 -5.61
CA ILE A 79 -16.62 -9.74 -5.44
C ILE A 79 -16.50 -9.22 -4.00
N SER A 80 -16.62 -10.11 -3.01
CA SER A 80 -16.46 -9.75 -1.60
C SER A 80 -15.07 -9.16 -1.31
N TYR A 81 -14.01 -9.86 -1.70
CA TYR A 81 -12.63 -9.40 -1.53
C TYR A 81 -12.38 -8.10 -2.29
N PHE A 82 -12.85 -7.98 -3.53
CA PHE A 82 -12.75 -6.75 -4.30
C PHE A 82 -13.40 -5.56 -3.59
N ASN A 83 -14.64 -5.72 -3.11
CA ASN A 83 -15.38 -4.65 -2.45
C ASN A 83 -14.75 -4.27 -1.10
N GLN A 84 -14.20 -5.25 -0.38
CA GLN A 84 -13.45 -4.99 0.85
C GLN A 84 -12.16 -4.22 0.55
N GLY A 85 -11.36 -4.66 -0.42
CA GLY A 85 -10.16 -3.95 -0.87
C GLY A 85 -10.47 -2.51 -1.30
N LYS A 86 -11.50 -2.32 -2.14
CA LYS A 86 -11.92 -0.99 -2.61
C LYS A 86 -12.27 -0.06 -1.45
N ARG A 87 -13.16 -0.48 -0.54
CA ARG A 87 -13.53 0.34 0.62
C ARG A 87 -12.34 0.67 1.51
N THR A 88 -11.50 -0.32 1.80
CA THR A 88 -10.32 -0.12 2.67
C THR A 88 -9.33 0.84 2.03
N LEU A 89 -9.04 0.70 0.74
CA LEU A 89 -8.07 1.56 0.05
C LEU A 89 -8.57 3.00 -0.07
N GLU A 90 -9.85 3.20 -0.42
CA GLU A 90 -10.43 4.55 -0.45
C GLU A 90 -10.46 5.20 0.94
N ASN A 91 -10.73 4.45 2.00
CA ASN A 91 -10.65 4.96 3.36
C ASN A 91 -9.22 5.36 3.74
N ALA A 92 -8.22 4.56 3.35
CA ALA A 92 -6.81 4.88 3.58
C ALA A 92 -6.39 6.16 2.86
N VAL A 93 -6.77 6.32 1.58
CA VAL A 93 -6.53 7.56 0.83
C VAL A 93 -7.26 8.74 1.46
N LYS A 94 -8.50 8.58 1.90
CA LYS A 94 -9.25 9.66 2.55
C LYS A 94 -8.60 10.11 3.85
N ALA A 95 -8.04 9.18 4.62
CA ALA A 95 -7.37 9.48 5.88
C ALA A 95 -6.02 10.18 5.66
N GLU A 96 -5.26 9.77 4.64
CA GLU A 96 -3.96 10.37 4.29
C GLU A 96 -3.86 10.68 2.79
N PRO A 97 -4.54 11.74 2.32
CA PRO A 97 -4.66 12.01 0.88
C PRO A 97 -3.35 12.38 0.18
N HIS A 98 -2.34 12.80 0.96
CA HIS A 98 -1.01 13.16 0.48
C HIS A 98 0.03 12.05 0.69
N ASN A 99 -0.35 10.89 1.22
CA ASN A 99 0.57 9.77 1.34
C ASN A 99 0.79 9.13 -0.04
N ILE A 100 2.01 9.27 -0.54
CA ILE A 100 2.40 8.85 -1.89
C ILE A 100 2.31 7.33 -2.09
N GLU A 101 2.58 6.54 -1.05
CA GLU A 101 2.55 5.09 -1.15
C GLU A 101 1.11 4.56 -1.19
N ILE A 102 0.20 5.14 -0.41
CA ILE A 102 -1.23 4.79 -0.49
C ILE A 102 -1.78 5.13 -1.88
N ARG A 103 -1.46 6.31 -2.41
CA ARG A 103 -1.84 6.70 -3.78
C ARG A 103 -1.21 5.83 -4.84
N LEU A 104 0.03 5.40 -4.66
CA LEU A 104 0.70 4.45 -5.56
C LEU A 104 -0.06 3.12 -5.57
N MET A 105 -0.43 2.59 -4.40
CA MET A 105 -1.25 1.37 -4.31
C MET A 105 -2.59 1.52 -5.04
N ARG A 106 -3.27 2.68 -4.89
CA ARG A 106 -4.53 2.95 -5.60
C ARG A 106 -4.34 3.08 -7.12
N LEU A 107 -3.27 3.73 -7.56
CA LEU A 107 -2.92 3.82 -8.99
C LEU A 107 -2.71 2.42 -9.58
N ILE A 108 -1.78 1.65 -9.01
CA ILE A 108 -1.43 0.30 -9.49
C ILE A 108 -2.69 -0.57 -9.55
N THR A 109 -3.51 -0.52 -8.51
CA THR A 109 -4.69 -1.37 -8.42
C THR A 109 -5.72 -1.01 -9.50
N GLN A 110 -6.05 0.28 -9.65
CA GLN A 110 -7.01 0.72 -10.67
C GLN A 110 -6.54 0.42 -12.10
N GLU A 111 -5.22 0.46 -12.37
CA GLU A 111 -4.67 0.15 -13.69
C GLU A 111 -4.71 -1.34 -14.05
N ASN A 112 -4.78 -2.22 -13.05
CA ASN A 112 -4.78 -3.68 -13.24
C ASN A 112 -6.16 -4.32 -13.09
N ILE A 113 -7.18 -3.55 -12.72
CA ILE A 113 -8.56 -4.04 -12.52
C ILE A 113 -9.36 -3.92 -13.82
N PRO A 114 -10.16 -4.94 -14.19
CA PRO A 114 -11.04 -4.86 -15.35
C PRO A 114 -12.00 -3.66 -15.30
N ASN A 115 -12.09 -2.89 -16.39
CA ASN A 115 -12.91 -1.68 -16.48
C ASN A 115 -14.39 -1.90 -16.11
N ILE A 116 -14.94 -3.09 -16.35
CA ILE A 116 -16.33 -3.44 -16.01
C ILE A 116 -16.62 -3.33 -14.49
N LEU A 117 -15.60 -3.40 -13.64
CA LEU A 117 -15.74 -3.24 -12.18
C LEU A 117 -15.75 -1.77 -11.74
N GLY A 118 -15.57 -0.82 -12.65
CA GLY A 118 -15.74 0.60 -12.40
C GLY A 118 -14.84 1.15 -11.29
N TYR A 119 -13.58 0.70 -11.23
CA TYR A 119 -12.58 1.23 -10.30
C TYR A 119 -11.37 1.77 -11.06
N HIS A 120 -11.54 2.96 -11.62
CA HIS A 120 -10.57 3.61 -12.52
C HIS A 120 -10.69 5.14 -12.55
N GLN A 121 -11.41 5.74 -11.59
CA GLN A 121 -11.75 7.16 -11.57
C GLN A 121 -10.55 8.05 -11.24
N HIS A 122 -9.57 7.55 -10.47
CA HIS A 122 -8.48 8.36 -9.93
C HIS A 122 -7.12 8.13 -10.61
N ILE A 123 -7.06 7.33 -11.69
CA ILE A 123 -5.79 6.98 -12.36
C ILE A 123 -5.00 8.23 -12.77
N LYS A 124 -5.65 9.19 -13.46
CA LYS A 124 -4.98 10.42 -13.92
C LYS A 124 -4.50 11.28 -12.75
N GLU A 125 -5.34 11.39 -11.71
CA GLU A 125 -5.07 12.18 -10.51
C GLU A 125 -3.90 11.62 -9.71
N ASP A 126 -3.90 10.32 -9.42
CA ASP A 126 -2.85 9.66 -8.66
C ASP A 126 -1.52 9.71 -9.41
N ARG A 127 -1.53 9.42 -10.72
CA ARG A 127 -0.32 9.48 -11.55
C ARG A 127 0.30 10.88 -11.57
N ALA A 128 -0.51 11.93 -11.72
CA ALA A 128 -0.04 13.31 -11.72
C ALA A 128 0.55 13.70 -10.35
N PHE A 129 -0.14 13.35 -9.26
CA PHE A 129 0.33 13.60 -7.90
C PHE A 129 1.68 12.93 -7.63
N ILE A 130 1.78 11.61 -7.90
CA ILE A 130 3.00 10.84 -7.63
C ILE A 130 4.17 11.39 -8.44
N ARG A 131 3.97 11.70 -9.73
CA ARG A 131 5.03 12.26 -10.59
C ARG A 131 5.52 13.64 -10.11
N LYS A 132 4.66 14.43 -9.48
CA LYS A 132 5.04 15.73 -8.91
C LYS A 132 5.85 15.57 -7.61
N GLU A 133 5.50 14.58 -6.79
CA GLU A 133 5.98 14.50 -5.41
C GLU A 133 7.12 13.47 -5.21
N TYR A 134 7.34 12.53 -6.15
CA TYR A 134 8.28 11.40 -5.95
C TYR A 134 9.72 11.80 -5.60
N GLN A 135 10.18 12.96 -6.04
CA GLN A 135 11.54 13.42 -5.73
C GLN A 135 11.75 13.65 -4.24
N LYS A 136 10.67 13.99 -3.50
CA LYS A 136 10.67 14.26 -2.07
C LYS A 136 10.62 13.01 -1.20
N ILE A 137 10.49 11.82 -1.79
CA ILE A 137 10.49 10.56 -1.04
C ILE A 137 11.87 10.35 -0.41
N GLU A 138 11.92 10.23 0.91
CA GLU A 138 13.15 9.91 1.67
C GLU A 138 13.44 8.40 1.69
N ASP A 139 12.39 7.57 1.77
CA ASP A 139 12.48 6.12 1.69
C ASP A 139 12.95 5.69 0.29
N ARG A 140 14.21 5.26 0.19
CA ARG A 140 14.82 4.88 -1.09
C ARG A 140 14.14 3.68 -1.74
N ASP A 141 13.62 2.73 -0.95
CA ASP A 141 12.94 1.55 -1.47
C ASP A 141 11.62 1.94 -2.13
N LEU A 142 10.84 2.82 -1.49
CA LEU A 142 9.64 3.40 -2.08
C LEU A 142 9.94 4.24 -3.31
N LYS A 143 10.98 5.10 -3.24
CA LYS A 143 11.37 5.97 -4.35
C LYS A 143 11.73 5.16 -5.58
N ASN A 144 12.50 4.09 -5.42
CA ASN A 144 12.84 3.18 -6.50
C ASN A 144 11.60 2.47 -7.05
N PHE A 145 10.68 2.01 -6.18
CA PHE A 145 9.40 1.44 -6.63
C PHE A 145 8.67 2.42 -7.54
N VAL A 146 8.51 3.68 -7.11
CA VAL A 146 7.82 4.71 -7.89
C VAL A 146 8.49 4.96 -9.24
N ILE A 147 9.83 5.07 -9.26
CA ILE A 147 10.61 5.29 -10.48
C ILE A 147 10.40 4.12 -11.45
N ASP A 148 10.55 2.89 -10.97
CA ASP A 148 10.39 1.68 -11.78
C ASP A 148 8.97 1.58 -12.36
N TYR A 149 7.95 1.85 -11.52
CA TYR A 149 6.56 1.74 -11.92
C TYR A 149 6.14 2.82 -12.93
N LEU A 150 6.55 4.07 -12.70
CA LEU A 150 6.19 5.20 -13.56
C LEU A 150 7.14 5.40 -14.75
N LYS A 151 8.22 4.62 -14.84
CA LYS A 151 9.28 4.73 -15.86
C LYS A 151 9.86 6.15 -15.92
N LEU A 152 10.29 6.65 -14.77
CA LEU A 152 10.85 8.00 -14.59
C LEU A 152 12.38 8.05 -14.71
#